data_AF-A0A8S3FS85-F1
#
_entry.id   AF-A0A8S3FS85-F1
#
_cell.length_a   1.000
_cell.length_b   1.000
_cell.length_c   1.000
_cell.angle_alpha   90.00
_cell.angle_beta   90.00
_cell.angle_gamma   90.00
#
_symmetry.space_group_name_H-M   'P 1'
#
loop_
_entity.id
_entity.type
_entity.pdbx_description
1 polymer ?
#
loop_
_entity_poly.entity_id
_entity_poly.type
_entity_poly.pdbx_seq_one_letter_code
_entity_poly.pdbx_strand_id
1 'polypeptide(L)'
;MGQGQKSGKIETLKVMAQPVTTAIWAPNGQYVVLAAMKTGASSGGQLIFVDANDMSIMSKQEHPDLADVEWDPTGRYFTSYVNLWNAKRDHSFKVWTFQGTLVFEKNVERLAAFHWRPRPPSLLTEEMIREVRRNRSVWTPKLEQRDRLLRTGESAKQQEQRRKQLDE
;
A
#
# COMPACT_ATOMS: atom_id res chain seq x y z
N MET A 1 15.71 39.91 -10.95
CA MET A 1 15.54 39.95 -9.48
C MET A 1 14.64 38.79 -9.10
N GLY A 2 15.16 37.81 -8.37
CA GLY A 2 14.45 36.57 -8.06
C GLY A 2 13.26 36.83 -7.13
N GLN A 3 12.07 36.33 -7.51
CA GLN A 3 10.91 36.36 -6.63
C GLN A 3 11.19 35.45 -5.43
N GLY A 4 11.18 36.05 -4.24
CA GLY A 4 11.38 35.35 -2.97
C GLY A 4 10.36 34.25 -2.77
N GLN A 5 10.85 33.03 -2.61
CA GLN A 5 10.08 31.85 -2.27
C GLN A 5 9.47 32.07 -0.87
N LYS A 6 8.14 32.12 -0.77
CA LYS A 6 7.44 32.25 0.52
C LYS A 6 7.87 31.10 1.42
N SER A 7 8.61 31.40 2.49
CA SER A 7 9.00 30.43 3.51
C SER A 7 7.73 29.90 4.19
N GLY A 8 7.44 28.61 3.99
CA GLY A 8 6.30 27.96 4.62
C GLY A 8 6.49 27.88 6.14
N LYS A 9 5.43 28.15 6.90
CA LYS A 9 5.43 27.98 8.36
C LYS A 9 5.55 26.48 8.67
N ILE A 10 6.61 26.08 9.39
CA ILE A 10 6.80 24.71 9.86
C ILE A 10 6.20 24.63 11.26
N GLU A 11 5.23 23.73 11.45
CA GLU A 11 4.60 23.46 12.74
C GLU A 11 4.59 21.96 13.02
N THR A 12 4.77 21.60 14.29
CA THR A 12 4.66 20.20 14.72
C THR A 12 3.18 19.85 14.89
N LEU A 13 2.70 18.90 14.08
CA LEU A 13 1.32 18.41 14.19
C LEU A 13 1.14 17.46 15.39
N LYS A 14 2.04 16.47 15.53
CA LYS A 14 1.97 15.45 16.58
C LYS A 14 3.32 14.78 16.80
N VAL A 15 3.64 14.49 18.05
CA VAL A 15 4.78 13.63 18.42
C VAL A 15 4.28 12.21 18.66
N MET A 16 4.90 11.23 17.99
CA MET A 16 4.55 9.81 18.11
C MET A 16 5.71 9.02 18.69
N ALA A 17 5.58 8.58 19.95
CA ALA A 17 6.57 7.72 20.61
C ALA A 17 6.33 6.24 20.25
N GLN A 18 6.65 5.84 19.02
CA GLN A 18 6.61 4.45 18.56
C GLN A 18 8.03 3.94 18.30
N PRO A 19 8.34 2.67 18.62
CA PRO A 19 9.68 2.09 18.39
C PRO A 19 9.86 1.72 16.91
N VAL A 20 9.97 2.74 16.05
CA VAL A 20 10.06 2.59 14.59
C VAL A 20 11.42 3.08 14.09
N THR A 21 11.90 2.47 13.01
CA THR A 21 13.19 2.82 12.40
C THR A 21 13.02 3.65 11.14
N THR A 22 11.89 3.49 10.45
CA THR A 22 11.66 4.02 9.11
C THR A 22 10.26 4.62 9.02
N ALA A 23 10.14 5.77 8.38
CA ALA A 23 8.86 6.37 8.01
C ALA A 23 8.83 6.54 6.49
N ILE A 24 7.79 6.01 5.84
CA ILE A 24 7.66 6.05 4.38
C ILE A 24 6.27 6.57 3.99
N TRP A 25 6.28 7.65 3.21
CA TRP A 25 5.07 8.33 2.75
C TRP A 25 4.49 7.68 1.50
N ALA A 26 3.17 7.58 1.45
CA ALA A 26 2.46 7.25 0.23
C ALA A 26 2.70 8.37 -0.82
N PRO A 27 2.83 8.03 -2.12
CA PRO A 27 3.06 9.03 -3.17
C PRO A 27 1.99 10.11 -3.29
N ASN A 28 0.79 9.86 -2.75
CA ASN A 28 -0.31 10.82 -2.71
C ASN A 28 -0.23 11.81 -1.53
N GLY A 29 0.71 11.61 -0.59
CA GLY A 29 0.98 12.49 0.55
C GLY A 29 0.02 12.36 1.73
N GLN A 30 -1.06 11.58 1.63
CA GLN A 30 -2.04 11.49 2.72
C GLN A 30 -1.64 10.47 3.80
N TYR A 31 -0.99 9.38 3.42
CA TYR A 31 -0.70 8.28 4.33
C TYR A 31 0.79 8.15 4.57
N VAL A 32 1.16 7.74 5.79
CA VAL A 32 2.52 7.37 6.14
C VAL A 32 2.49 6.03 6.87
N VAL A 33 3.42 5.15 6.51
CA VAL A 33 3.65 3.93 7.28
C VAL A 33 4.94 4.08 8.06
N LEU A 34 4.85 3.83 9.36
CA LEU A 34 6.00 3.72 10.24
C LEU A 34 6.36 2.24 10.38
N ALA A 35 7.56 1.87 9.96
CA ALA A 35 8.05 0.50 9.98
C ALA A 35 9.19 0.36 10.99
N ALA A 36 9.14 -0.71 11.79
CA ALA A 36 10.22 -1.14 12.65
C ALA A 36 10.98 -2.26 11.93
N MET A 37 12.07 -1.91 11.25
CA MET A 37 12.91 -2.88 10.57
C MET A 37 13.87 -3.53 11.57
N LYS A 38 14.30 -4.75 11.26
CA LYS A 38 15.27 -5.47 12.11
C LYS A 38 16.58 -4.70 12.18
N THR A 39 16.96 -4.24 13.36
CA THR A 39 18.27 -3.61 13.62
C THR A 39 18.98 -4.36 14.75
N GLY A 40 20.09 -5.01 14.41
CA GLY A 40 20.86 -5.82 15.36
C GLY A 40 20.04 -6.95 15.99
N ALA A 41 19.96 -6.97 17.33
CA ALA A 41 19.32 -8.02 18.12
C ALA A 41 17.80 -7.80 18.36
N SER A 42 17.21 -6.72 17.86
CA SER A 42 15.79 -6.41 18.05
C SER A 42 14.91 -7.24 17.10
N SER A 43 13.82 -7.80 17.64
CA SER A 43 12.74 -8.38 16.83
C SER A 43 11.96 -7.24 16.19
N GLY A 44 12.33 -6.87 14.97
CA GLY A 44 11.57 -5.94 14.13
C GLY A 44 10.31 -6.60 13.57
N GLY A 45 9.56 -5.83 12.78
CA GLY A 45 8.42 -6.30 12.00
C GLY A 45 7.14 -5.49 12.21
N GLN A 46 7.11 -4.55 13.15
CA GLN A 46 5.92 -3.71 13.37
C GLN A 46 5.72 -2.73 12.21
N LEU A 47 4.48 -2.63 11.75
CA LEU A 47 4.01 -1.70 10.73
C LEU A 47 2.85 -0.89 11.32
N ILE A 48 2.95 0.44 11.31
CA ILE A 48 1.92 1.34 11.82
C ILE A 48 1.44 2.21 10.68
N PHE A 49 0.18 2.06 10.30
CA PHE A 49 -0.46 2.84 9.25
C PHE A 49 -1.08 4.08 9.87
N VAL A 50 -0.73 5.26 9.35
CA VAL A 50 -1.14 6.56 9.89
C VAL A 50 -1.76 7.41 8.79
N ASP A 51 -2.91 8.02 9.08
CA ASP A 51 -3.48 9.09 8.24
C ASP A 51 -2.86 10.43 8.68
N ALA A 52 -2.20 11.12 7.75
CA ALA A 52 -1.52 12.37 8.04
C ALA A 52 -2.47 13.58 8.12
N ASN A 53 -3.73 13.45 7.70
CA ASN A 53 -4.69 14.55 7.82
C ASN A 53 -5.01 14.87 9.29
N ASP A 54 -5.15 13.84 10.12
CA ASP A 54 -5.50 13.96 11.55
C ASP A 54 -4.47 13.28 12.47
N MET A 55 -3.39 12.75 11.90
CA MET A 55 -2.34 11.99 12.60
C MET A 55 -2.91 10.81 13.42
N SER A 56 -4.00 10.21 12.94
CA SER A 56 -4.62 9.03 13.54
C SER A 56 -3.93 7.74 13.10
N ILE A 57 -3.81 6.78 14.03
CA ILE A 57 -3.33 5.43 13.70
C ILE A 57 -4.52 4.66 13.14
N MET A 58 -4.45 4.30 11.87
CA MET A 58 -5.48 3.51 11.19
C MET A 58 -5.39 2.04 11.58
N SER A 59 -4.17 1.49 11.61
CA SER A 59 -3.93 0.11 12.02
C SER A 59 -2.50 -0.13 12.44
N LYS A 60 -2.30 -1.24 13.15
CA LYS A 60 -1.00 -1.80 13.49
C LYS A 60 -0.96 -3.23 12.98
N GLN A 61 0.08 -3.56 12.22
CA GLN A 61 0.30 -4.86 11.64
C GLN A 61 1.71 -5.35 11.98
N GLU A 62 1.94 -6.64 11.80
CA GLU A 62 3.24 -7.26 12.01
C GLU A 62 3.64 -8.09 10.79
N HIS A 63 4.90 -7.95 10.39
CA HIS A 63 5.56 -8.78 9.41
C HIS A 63 6.92 -9.22 9.98
N PRO A 64 7.01 -10.41 10.58
CA PRO A 64 8.26 -10.91 11.15
C PRO A 64 9.40 -10.94 10.12
N ASP A 65 10.63 -10.70 10.59
CA ASP A 65 11.84 -10.63 9.76
C ASP A 65 11.77 -9.64 8.58
N LEU A 66 10.93 -8.60 8.73
CA LEU A 66 10.76 -7.52 7.75
C LEU A 66 12.11 -7.04 7.22
N ALA A 67 12.28 -7.18 5.92
CA ALA A 67 13.49 -6.78 5.22
C ALA A 67 13.38 -5.38 4.63
N ASP A 68 12.26 -5.09 3.97
CA ASP A 68 11.98 -3.77 3.40
C ASP A 68 10.49 -3.55 3.13
N VAL A 69 10.16 -2.31 2.76
CA VAL A 69 8.80 -1.83 2.50
C VAL A 69 8.74 -0.91 1.28
N GLU A 70 7.65 -0.96 0.52
CA GLU A 70 7.45 -0.11 -0.65
C GLU A 70 5.97 0.23 -0.87
N TRP A 71 5.69 1.50 -1.21
CA TRP A 71 4.35 1.91 -1.65
C TRP A 71 4.17 1.68 -3.15
N ASP A 72 2.95 1.30 -3.54
CA ASP A 72 2.60 1.32 -4.95
C ASP A 72 2.55 2.77 -5.48
N PRO A 73 2.82 3.02 -6.78
CA PRO A 73 2.82 4.36 -7.35
C PRO A 73 1.50 5.13 -7.19
N THR A 74 0.39 4.47 -6.88
CA THR A 74 -0.91 5.11 -6.64
C THR A 74 -1.18 5.44 -5.18
N GLY A 75 -0.38 4.91 -4.23
CA GLY A 75 -0.57 5.09 -2.79
C GLY A 75 -1.80 4.39 -2.21
N ARG A 76 -2.36 3.39 -2.92
CA ARG A 76 -3.51 2.58 -2.47
C ARG A 76 -3.07 1.30 -1.78
N TYR A 77 -1.91 0.79 -2.14
CA TYR A 77 -1.35 -0.44 -1.63
C TYR A 77 0.05 -0.21 -1.08
N PHE A 78 0.33 -0.91 0.00
CA PHE A 78 1.62 -0.92 0.66
C PHE A 78 2.14 -2.35 0.64
N THR A 79 3.42 -2.53 0.38
CA THR A 79 4.07 -3.85 0.41
C THR A 79 5.12 -3.88 1.48
N SER A 80 5.14 -4.99 2.22
CA SER A 80 6.26 -5.36 3.07
C SER A 80 6.75 -6.74 2.67
N TYR A 81 8.06 -6.98 2.72
CA TYR A 81 8.62 -8.25 2.28
C TYR A 81 9.81 -8.69 3.12
N VAL A 82 10.03 -10.01 3.12
CA VAL A 82 11.17 -10.70 3.71
C VAL A 82 11.99 -11.28 2.58
N ASN A 83 13.26 -10.89 2.50
CA ASN A 83 14.18 -11.35 1.48
C ASN A 83 15.09 -12.48 1.99
N LEU A 84 15.86 -13.04 1.07
CA LEU A 84 16.79 -14.16 1.30
C LEU A 84 17.97 -13.81 2.21
N TRP A 85 18.24 -12.53 2.44
CA TRP A 85 19.34 -12.07 3.30
C TRP A 85 18.89 -11.92 4.75
N ASN A 86 17.61 -11.63 4.97
CA ASN A 86 17.05 -11.36 6.30
C ASN A 86 16.52 -12.62 7.00
N ALA A 87 15.96 -13.58 6.25
CA ALA A 87 15.45 -14.84 6.77
C ALA A 87 16.10 -16.04 6.05
N LYS A 88 16.13 -17.21 6.72
CA LYS A 88 16.75 -18.43 6.17
C LYS A 88 15.79 -19.32 5.37
N ARG A 89 14.48 -19.25 5.64
CA ARG A 89 13.50 -20.22 5.10
C ARG A 89 12.21 -19.57 4.61
N ASP A 90 11.71 -18.56 5.32
CA ASP A 90 10.40 -17.98 5.03
C ASP A 90 10.54 -16.63 4.32
N HIS A 91 10.80 -16.65 3.02
CA HIS A 91 10.79 -15.44 2.20
C HIS A 91 9.41 -15.23 1.58
N SER A 92 8.84 -14.05 1.81
CA SER A 92 7.49 -13.73 1.39
C SER A 92 7.32 -12.24 1.16
N PHE A 93 6.25 -11.88 0.46
CA PHE A 93 5.79 -10.50 0.45
C PHE A 93 4.30 -10.45 0.78
N LYS A 94 3.92 -9.39 1.47
CA LYS A 94 2.55 -9.09 1.87
C LYS A 94 2.15 -7.76 1.26
N VAL A 95 1.00 -7.74 0.61
CA VAL A 95 0.37 -6.53 0.07
C VAL A 95 -0.79 -6.15 0.97
N TRP A 96 -0.76 -4.94 1.46
CA TRP A 96 -1.73 -4.33 2.34
C TRP A 96 -2.47 -3.23 1.60
N THR A 97 -3.71 -2.95 1.99
CA THR A 97 -4.35 -1.67 1.66
C THR A 97 -3.64 -0.54 2.40
N PHE A 98 -3.85 0.70 1.98
CA PHE A 98 -3.39 1.88 2.72
C PHE A 98 -3.90 1.95 4.16
N GLN A 99 -4.98 1.25 4.49
CA GLN A 99 -5.56 1.14 5.84
C GLN A 99 -4.88 0.03 6.67
N GLY A 100 -3.99 -0.75 6.07
CA GLY A 100 -3.31 -1.90 6.67
C GLY A 100 -4.14 -3.18 6.72
N THR A 101 -5.12 -3.35 5.83
CA THR A 101 -5.81 -4.64 5.62
C THR A 101 -4.98 -5.51 4.69
N LEU A 102 -4.68 -6.75 5.07
CA LEU A 102 -3.97 -7.69 4.20
C LEU A 102 -4.84 -8.03 2.97
N VAL A 103 -4.30 -7.83 1.77
CA VAL A 103 -4.95 -8.13 0.49
C VAL A 103 -4.40 -9.42 -0.09
N PHE A 104 -3.09 -9.60 0.00
CA PHE A 104 -2.41 -10.70 -0.63
C PHE A 104 -1.13 -11.04 0.12
N GLU A 105 -0.84 -12.32 0.22
CA GLU A 105 0.41 -12.85 0.75
C GLU A 105 0.89 -13.96 -0.15
N LYS A 106 2.18 -13.97 -0.45
CA LYS A 106 2.80 -15.03 -1.23
C LYS A 106 4.21 -15.31 -0.76
N ASN A 107 4.46 -16.59 -0.53
CA ASN A 107 5.80 -17.12 -0.35
C ASN A 107 6.47 -17.25 -1.71
N VAL A 108 7.70 -16.76 -1.80
CA VAL A 108 8.52 -16.81 -3.02
C VAL A 108 9.86 -17.42 -2.64
N GLU A 109 10.20 -18.52 -3.29
CA GLU A 109 11.50 -19.14 -3.06
C GLU A 109 12.62 -18.15 -3.40
N ARG A 110 13.56 -17.96 -2.46
CA ARG A 110 14.71 -17.05 -2.58
C ARG A 110 14.34 -15.63 -3.08
N LEU A 111 13.33 -15.00 -2.50
CA LEU A 111 13.01 -13.60 -2.80
C LEU A 111 14.20 -12.68 -2.51
N ALA A 112 14.72 -12.00 -3.53
CA ALA A 112 15.81 -11.04 -3.37
C ALA A 112 15.26 -9.63 -3.08
N ALA A 113 14.46 -9.09 -4.00
CA ALA A 113 13.88 -7.77 -3.88
C ALA A 113 12.44 -7.77 -4.41
N PHE A 114 11.68 -6.77 -4.01
CA PHE A 114 10.36 -6.48 -4.52
C PHE A 114 10.34 -5.02 -4.98
N HIS A 115 9.80 -4.77 -6.17
CA HIS A 115 9.57 -3.42 -6.66
C HIS A 115 8.23 -3.32 -7.38
N TRP A 116 7.51 -2.25 -7.11
CA TRP A 116 6.36 -1.91 -7.91
C TRP A 116 6.80 -1.42 -9.28
N ARG A 117 6.08 -1.85 -10.32
CA ARG A 117 6.29 -1.31 -11.67
C ARG A 117 5.94 0.18 -11.66
N PRO A 118 6.86 1.07 -12.05
CA PRO A 118 6.56 2.50 -12.14
C PRO A 118 5.37 2.73 -13.06
N ARG A 119 4.47 3.64 -12.67
CA ARG A 119 3.30 3.99 -13.48
C ARG A 119 3.73 4.99 -14.56
N PRO A 120 3.52 4.71 -15.86
CA PRO A 120 3.80 5.68 -16.91
C PRO A 120 3.01 6.99 -16.70
N PRO A 121 3.50 8.12 -17.24
CA PRO A 121 2.78 9.38 -17.20
C PRO A 121 1.35 9.25 -17.72
N SER A 122 0.44 9.98 -17.08
CA SER A 122 -0.96 10.01 -17.51
C SER A 122 -1.09 10.60 -18.91
N LEU A 123 -1.88 9.97 -19.77
CA LEU A 123 -2.28 10.53 -21.07
C LEU A 123 -3.31 11.66 -20.92
N LEU A 124 -3.91 11.80 -19.74
CA LEU A 124 -4.91 12.82 -19.46
C LEU A 124 -4.25 14.18 -19.24
N THR A 125 -4.81 15.23 -19.85
CA THR A 125 -4.43 16.61 -19.54
C THR A 125 -4.91 17.00 -18.15
N GLU A 126 -4.38 18.10 -17.62
CA GLU A 126 -4.75 18.60 -16.29
C GLU A 126 -6.23 19.00 -16.22
N GLU A 127 -6.82 19.51 -17.31
CA GLU A 127 -8.24 19.82 -17.42
C GLU A 127 -9.09 18.55 -17.25
N MET A 128 -8.72 17.47 -17.94
CA MET A 128 -9.42 16.19 -17.84
C MET A 128 -9.32 15.63 -16.42
N ILE A 129 -8.15 15.73 -15.80
CA ILE A 129 -7.95 15.30 -14.40
C ILE A 129 -8.83 16.11 -13.45
N ARG A 130 -8.92 17.43 -13.64
CA ARG A 130 -9.80 18.30 -12.84
C ARG A 130 -11.27 17.95 -13.04
N GLU A 131 -11.69 17.67 -14.26
CA GLU A 131 -13.05 17.23 -14.56
C GLU A 131 -13.40 15.89 -13.91
N VAL A 132 -12.53 14.89 -14.03
CA VAL A 132 -12.69 13.59 -13.37
C VAL A 132 -12.81 13.75 -11.85
N ARG A 133 -12.00 14.62 -11.24
CA ARG A 133 -12.08 14.92 -9.80
C ARG A 133 -13.40 15.58 -9.41
N ARG A 134 -13.92 16.53 -10.21
CA ARG A 134 -15.23 17.18 -9.96
C ARG A 134 -16.39 16.20 -10.06
N ASN A 135 -16.33 15.31 -11.05
CA ASN A 135 -17.39 14.34 -11.32
C ASN A 135 -17.23 13.03 -10.52
N ARG A 136 -16.35 12.99 -9.51
CA ARG A 136 -16.05 11.78 -8.73
C ARG A 136 -17.29 11.15 -8.12
N SER A 137 -18.21 11.95 -7.56
CA SER A 137 -19.45 11.46 -6.95
C SER A 137 -20.38 10.74 -7.94
N VAL A 138 -20.31 11.10 -9.24
CA VAL A 138 -21.07 10.44 -10.31
C VAL A 138 -20.38 9.15 -10.76
N TRP A 139 -19.05 9.15 -10.84
CA TRP A 139 -18.29 8.01 -11.34
C TRP A 139 -18.11 6.90 -10.30
N THR A 140 -17.94 7.24 -9.02
CA THR A 140 -17.69 6.26 -7.96
C THR A 140 -18.78 5.17 -7.89
N PRO A 141 -20.08 5.48 -7.80
CA PRO A 141 -21.12 4.44 -7.72
C PRO A 141 -21.16 3.55 -8.97
N LYS A 142 -20.96 4.13 -10.16
CA LYS A 142 -20.94 3.40 -11.44
C LYS A 142 -19.78 2.42 -11.51
N LEU A 143 -18.59 2.85 -11.09
CA LEU A 143 -17.39 2.01 -11.06
C LEU A 143 -17.52 0.90 -10.03
N GLU A 144 -17.99 1.22 -8.82
CA GLU A 144 -18.22 0.23 -7.76
C GLU A 144 -19.25 -0.84 -8.16
N GLN A 145 -20.36 -0.43 -8.79
CA GLN A 145 -21.36 -1.36 -9.32
C GLN A 145 -20.74 -2.28 -10.38
N ARG A 146 -19.98 -1.72 -11.32
CA ARG A 146 -19.31 -2.50 -12.37
C ARG A 146 -18.29 -3.48 -11.79
N ASP A 147 -17.48 -3.05 -10.83
CA ASP A 147 -16.48 -3.89 -10.16
C ASP A 147 -17.14 -4.98 -9.30
N ARG A 148 -18.31 -4.70 -8.71
CA ARG A 148 -19.11 -5.71 -8.00
C ARG A 148 -19.62 -6.79 -8.96
N LEU A 149 -20.18 -6.39 -10.10
CA LEU A 149 -20.69 -7.32 -11.12
C LEU A 149 -19.58 -8.23 -11.68
N LEU A 150 -18.40 -7.66 -11.96
CA LEU A 150 -17.23 -8.43 -12.41
C LEU A 150 -16.82 -9.49 -11.38
N ARG A 151 -16.66 -9.09 -10.11
CA ARG A 151 -16.30 -10.03 -9.03
C ARG A 151 -17.30 -11.16 -8.87
N THR A 152 -18.60 -10.88 -8.94
CA THR A 152 -19.64 -11.91 -8.87
C THR A 152 -19.60 -12.86 -10.06
N GLY A 153 -19.37 -12.33 -11.26
CA GLY A 153 -19.28 -13.14 -12.48
C GLY A 153 -18.04 -14.04 -12.51
N GLU A 154 -16.88 -13.52 -12.08
CA GLU A 154 -15.64 -14.32 -11.98
C GLU A 154 -15.77 -15.43 -10.93
N SER A 155 -16.36 -15.11 -9.77
CA SER A 155 -16.62 -16.10 -8.72
C SER A 155 -17.54 -17.22 -9.19
N ALA A 156 -18.61 -16.89 -9.93
CA ALA A 156 -19.54 -17.86 -10.48
C ALA A 156 -18.86 -18.80 -11.49
N LYS A 157 -18.06 -18.25 -12.42
CA LYS A 157 -17.29 -19.05 -13.39
C LYS A 157 -16.31 -20.01 -12.70
N GLN A 158 -15.63 -19.53 -11.65
CA GLN A 158 -14.65 -20.34 -10.91
C GLN A 158 -15.31 -21.44 -10.07
N GLN A 159 -16.53 -21.21 -9.57
CA GLN A 159 -17.33 -22.25 -8.91
C GLN A 159 -17.83 -23.30 -9.90
N GLU A 160 -18.28 -22.89 -11.08
CA GLU A 160 -18.73 -23.80 -12.13
C GLU A 160 -17.59 -24.69 -12.64
N GLN A 161 -16.39 -24.12 -12.87
CA GLN A 161 -15.20 -24.88 -13.23
C GLN A 161 -14.83 -25.92 -12.16
N ARG A 162 -14.91 -25.54 -10.87
CA ARG A 162 -14.67 -26.48 -9.77
C ARG A 162 -15.71 -27.60 -9.71
N ARG A 163 -16.99 -27.32 -9.96
CA ARG A 163 -18.02 -28.36 -10.07
C ARG A 163 -17.70 -29.35 -11.18
N LYS A 164 -17.36 -28.85 -12.38
CA LYS A 164 -17.00 -29.70 -13.52
C LYS A 164 -15.79 -30.60 -13.25
N GLN A 165 -14.77 -30.10 -12.55
CA GLN A 165 -13.59 -30.89 -12.15
C GLN A 165 -13.86 -31.94 -11.06
N LEU A 166 -14.97 -31.82 -10.32
CA LEU A 166 -15.38 -32.81 -9.31
C LEU A 166 -16.33 -33.87 -9.89
N ASP A 167 -16.98 -33.54 -11.00
CA ASP A 167 -17.88 -34.45 -11.73
C ASP A 167 -17.11 -35.32 -12.77
N GLU A 168 -15.82 -35.05 -13.00
CA GLU A 168 -14.85 -35.87 -13.76
C GLU A 168 -14.03 -36.77 -12.82
#